data_AF-A0A7C5DYZ1-F1
#
_entry.id   AF-A0A7C5DYZ1-F1
#
_cell.length_a   1.000
_cell.length_b   1.000
_cell.length_c   1.000
_cell.angle_alpha   90.00
_cell.angle_beta   90.00
_cell.angle_gamma   90.00
#
_symmetry.space_group_name_H-M   'P 1'
#
loop_
_entity.id
_entity.type
_entity.pdbx_description
1 polymer ?
#
loop_
_entity_poly.entity_id
_entity_poly.type
_entity_poly.pdbx_seq_one_letter_code
_entity_poly.pdbx_strand_id
1 'polypeptide(L)'
;PRTHGSGLFCRGKTKALSILTLGAPGDQQILEGMEIVGKKRYMHHYNFPPYSAGEIKPVRGPGRREIGHGMLAEKALLPLIPSAEEFPYTIRVVTEILSSNGSTSMASVSGSSLALMDAGVPIERPAAGIAMGLVRDEETGEFKVLTDIQGPEDHYGDMDFKVAGTKKGITAIQVDVKIDGLSKEIIEQALKGAKRARLEILETMEKAISAPRASISPYAPKILTIQIKPEKIGEVIGPGGKTINGIIDKTGATIDIQESGLVYISSEKEEDAKRALEFVKDIVKEIDPGEIYEGEVKRILDFGAFVEILPRKEGLIHISHLSPRRVRKVEDVVGIGDKVRVKVISIDEQGRINLSLIKNLSRDIRNKPGEKRKRF
;
A
#
# COMPACT_ATOMS: atom_id res chain seq x y z
N PRO A 1 5.81 4.80 -20.41
CA PRO A 1 5.14 3.56 -19.94
C PRO A 1 4.13 3.91 -18.82
N ARG A 2 2.96 3.25 -18.76
CA ARG A 2 1.89 3.59 -17.78
C ARG A 2 1.73 2.57 -16.65
N THR A 3 2.11 1.32 -16.86
CA THR A 3 2.08 0.28 -15.82
C THR A 3 2.99 0.67 -14.65
N HIS A 4 2.64 0.28 -13.41
CA HIS A 4 3.43 0.69 -12.24
C HIS A 4 4.81 0.05 -12.24
N GLY A 5 4.90 -1.20 -12.69
CA GLY A 5 6.15 -1.84 -13.07
C GLY A 5 5.93 -2.94 -14.09
N SER A 6 7.00 -3.32 -14.78
CA SER A 6 6.96 -4.37 -15.80
C SER A 6 8.28 -5.13 -15.88
N GLY A 7 8.21 -6.40 -16.25
CA GLY A 7 9.37 -7.25 -16.44
C GLY A 7 9.14 -8.20 -17.61
N LEU A 8 9.91 -8.05 -18.68
CA LEU A 8 9.94 -9.01 -19.78
C LEU A 8 11.12 -9.95 -19.59
N PHE A 9 10.84 -11.21 -19.27
CA PHE A 9 11.86 -12.24 -19.12
C PHE A 9 11.84 -13.18 -20.31
N CYS A 10 13.01 -13.37 -20.93
CA CYS A 10 13.19 -14.22 -22.10
C CYS A 10 14.28 -15.26 -21.83
N ARG A 11 13.93 -16.55 -21.97
CA ARG A 11 14.86 -17.67 -21.86
C ARG A 11 14.60 -18.65 -23.00
N GLY A 12 15.52 -18.73 -23.95
CA GLY A 12 15.31 -19.46 -25.19
C GLY A 12 14.02 -18.99 -25.91
N LYS A 13 13.11 -19.93 -26.20
CA LYS A 13 11.79 -19.64 -26.77
C LYS A 13 10.71 -19.38 -25.72
N THR A 14 11.02 -19.43 -24.42
CA THR A 14 10.07 -19.11 -23.35
C THR A 14 10.15 -17.63 -23.02
N LYS A 15 9.02 -16.92 -23.14
CA LYS A 15 8.91 -15.47 -22.92
C LYS A 15 7.73 -15.17 -22.01
N ALA A 16 7.98 -14.45 -20.93
CA ALA A 16 6.97 -14.06 -19.94
C ALA A 16 7.02 -12.55 -19.72
N LEU A 17 5.88 -11.88 -19.93
CA LEU A 17 5.69 -10.47 -19.62
C LEU A 17 4.92 -10.35 -18.31
N SER A 18 5.61 -9.98 -17.24
CA SER A 18 4.98 -9.68 -15.95
C SER A 18 4.69 -8.19 -15.84
N ILE A 19 3.47 -7.85 -15.46
CA ILE A 19 2.98 -6.49 -15.27
C ILE A 19 2.53 -6.35 -13.83
N LEU A 20 3.05 -5.35 -13.14
CA LEU A 20 2.72 -5.06 -11.75
C LEU A 20 1.80 -3.86 -11.64
N THR A 21 0.77 -4.00 -10.79
CA THR A 21 -0.14 -2.94 -10.37
C THR A 21 -0.09 -2.83 -8.85
N LEU A 22 -0.04 -1.59 -8.36
CA LEU A 22 -0.08 -1.23 -6.95
C LEU A 22 -1.46 -0.64 -6.67
N GLY A 23 -2.13 -1.15 -5.65
CA GLY A 23 -3.43 -0.70 -5.17
C GLY A 23 -3.36 -0.20 -3.72
N ALA A 24 -4.46 0.42 -3.28
CA ALA A 24 -4.65 0.82 -1.89
C ALA A 24 -4.74 -0.42 -0.97
N PRO A 25 -4.59 -0.27 0.36
CA PRO A 25 -4.78 -1.36 1.31
C PRO A 25 -6.17 -2.00 1.24
N GLY A 26 -7.20 -1.25 0.85
CA GLY A 26 -8.54 -1.77 0.59
C GLY A 26 -8.67 -2.71 -0.60
N ASP A 27 -7.75 -2.67 -1.58
CA ASP A 27 -7.81 -3.48 -2.82
C ASP A 27 -7.39 -4.96 -2.61
N GLN A 28 -7.16 -5.37 -1.37
CA GLN A 28 -6.80 -6.75 -1.03
C GLN A 28 -7.91 -7.72 -1.41
N GLN A 29 -7.54 -8.87 -1.96
CA GLN A 29 -8.50 -9.91 -2.28
C GLN A 29 -9.01 -10.55 -0.98
N ILE A 30 -10.33 -10.53 -0.79
CA ILE A 30 -10.99 -11.26 0.29
C ILE A 30 -11.05 -12.74 -0.11
N LEU A 31 -10.61 -13.60 0.80
CA LEU A 31 -10.71 -15.05 0.67
C LEU A 31 -11.77 -15.54 1.66
N GLU A 32 -12.82 -16.17 1.12
CA GLU A 32 -13.89 -16.80 1.89
C GLU A 32 -13.94 -18.29 1.54
N GLY A 33 -13.00 -19.05 2.09
CA GLY A 33 -12.94 -20.50 1.95
C GLY A 33 -13.39 -21.23 3.22
N MET A 34 -13.48 -22.56 3.14
CA MET A 34 -13.79 -23.39 4.31
C MET A 34 -12.67 -23.37 5.35
N GLU A 35 -11.41 -23.34 4.90
CA GLU A 35 -10.22 -23.39 5.79
C GLU A 35 -9.53 -22.04 5.92
N ILE A 36 -9.66 -21.17 4.91
CA ILE A 36 -8.96 -19.90 4.82
C ILE A 36 -9.99 -18.80 4.70
N VAL A 37 -10.14 -18.01 5.76
CA VAL A 37 -10.88 -16.76 5.76
C VAL A 37 -9.88 -15.64 6.07
N GLY A 38 -9.76 -14.67 5.17
CA GLY A 38 -8.80 -13.58 5.35
C GLY A 38 -8.65 -12.68 4.14
N LYS A 39 -7.60 -11.86 4.17
CA LYS A 39 -7.26 -10.94 3.08
C LYS A 39 -5.90 -11.29 2.48
N LYS A 40 -5.81 -11.16 1.16
CA LYS A 40 -4.61 -11.46 0.38
C LYS A 40 -4.07 -10.19 -0.25
N ARG A 41 -2.91 -9.75 0.27
CA ARG A 41 -2.22 -8.51 -0.16
C ARG A 41 -1.38 -8.68 -1.42
N TYR A 42 -0.75 -9.84 -1.60
CA TYR A 42 0.03 -10.15 -2.78
C TYR A 42 -0.71 -11.16 -3.63
N MET A 43 -1.00 -10.80 -4.89
CA MET A 43 -1.73 -11.63 -5.85
C MET A 43 -0.87 -11.86 -7.08
N HIS A 44 -0.69 -13.12 -7.48
CA HIS A 44 -0.10 -13.46 -8.76
C HIS A 44 -1.13 -14.14 -9.66
N HIS A 45 -1.41 -13.52 -10.81
CA HIS A 45 -2.21 -14.12 -11.86
C HIS A 45 -1.30 -14.51 -13.01
N TYR A 46 -1.55 -15.69 -13.56
CA TYR A 46 -0.78 -16.27 -14.63
C TYR A 46 -1.75 -16.61 -15.77
N ASN A 47 -1.42 -16.16 -16.97
CA ASN A 47 -2.20 -16.37 -18.18
C ASN A 47 -1.35 -17.07 -19.23
N PHE A 48 -1.90 -18.13 -19.83
CA PHE A 48 -1.27 -18.87 -20.91
C PHE A 48 -2.17 -18.83 -22.15
N PRO A 49 -2.13 -17.73 -22.91
CA PRO A 49 -2.96 -17.60 -24.10
C PRO A 49 -2.53 -18.62 -25.17
N PRO A 50 -3.45 -19.14 -26.00
CA PRO A 50 -3.17 -20.23 -26.96
C PRO A 50 -2.04 -19.93 -27.95
N TYR A 51 -1.89 -18.67 -28.36
CA TYR A 51 -0.82 -18.26 -29.26
C TYR A 51 0.57 -18.49 -28.67
N SER A 52 0.71 -18.58 -27.34
CA SER A 52 1.98 -18.85 -26.66
C SER A 52 2.60 -20.18 -27.08
N ALA A 53 1.75 -21.16 -27.41
CA ALA A 53 2.15 -22.48 -27.90
C ALA A 53 2.01 -22.60 -29.42
N GLY A 54 1.63 -21.52 -30.12
CA GLY A 54 1.31 -21.55 -31.55
C GLY A 54 -0.04 -22.18 -31.89
N GLU A 55 -0.96 -22.25 -30.93
CA GLU A 55 -2.28 -22.86 -31.11
C GLU A 55 -3.39 -21.82 -31.29
N ILE A 56 -4.53 -22.25 -31.85
CA ILE A 56 -5.75 -21.46 -31.97
C ILE A 56 -6.83 -22.10 -31.10
N LYS A 57 -7.21 -21.44 -30.00
CA LYS A 57 -8.29 -21.87 -29.11
C LYS A 57 -9.10 -20.65 -28.62
N PRO A 58 -10.38 -20.81 -28.28
CA PRO A 58 -11.15 -19.73 -27.66
C PRO A 58 -10.54 -19.30 -26.32
N VAL A 59 -10.42 -18.00 -26.09
CA VAL A 59 -9.96 -17.47 -24.80
C VAL A 59 -11.12 -17.56 -23.81
N ARG A 60 -10.94 -18.35 -22.74
CA ARG A 60 -11.88 -18.51 -21.62
C ARG A 60 -11.20 -18.06 -20.33
N GLY A 61 -11.89 -18.19 -19.19
CA GLY A 61 -11.26 -18.01 -17.87
C GLY A 61 -10.12 -19.00 -17.62
N PRO A 62 -9.28 -18.74 -16.61
CA PRO A 62 -8.08 -19.52 -16.36
C PRO A 62 -8.40 -20.97 -15.97
N GLY A 63 -7.69 -21.91 -16.58
CA GLY A 63 -7.74 -23.33 -16.25
C GLY A 63 -6.94 -23.69 -15.00
N ARG A 64 -7.06 -24.95 -14.56
CA ARG A 64 -6.35 -25.45 -13.36
C ARG A 64 -4.83 -25.29 -13.43
N ARG A 65 -4.23 -25.52 -14.60
CA ARG A 65 -2.77 -25.38 -14.78
C ARG A 65 -2.31 -23.94 -14.65
N GLU A 66 -3.08 -22.99 -15.18
CA GLU A 66 -2.77 -21.56 -15.09
C GLU A 66 -2.84 -21.08 -13.64
N ILE A 67 -3.88 -21.48 -12.92
CA ILE A 67 -4.01 -21.21 -11.48
C ILE A 67 -2.84 -21.84 -10.71
N GLY A 68 -2.52 -23.11 -10.96
CA GLY A 68 -1.42 -23.80 -10.28
C GLY A 68 -0.04 -23.18 -10.55
N HIS A 69 0.22 -22.75 -11.78
CA HIS A 69 1.45 -22.03 -12.12
C HIS A 69 1.52 -20.64 -11.47
N GLY A 70 0.41 -19.90 -11.44
CA GLY A 70 0.31 -18.63 -10.73
C GLY A 70 0.59 -18.78 -9.24
N MET A 71 -0.04 -19.77 -8.59
CA MET A 71 0.19 -20.09 -7.18
C MET A 71 1.64 -20.50 -6.89
N LEU A 72 2.29 -21.26 -7.78
CA LEU A 72 3.71 -21.60 -7.62
C LEU A 72 4.60 -20.35 -7.67
N ALA A 73 4.36 -19.46 -8.64
CA ALA A 73 5.10 -18.22 -8.75
C ALA A 73 4.84 -17.28 -7.57
N GLU A 74 3.59 -17.23 -7.09
CA GLU A 74 3.21 -16.49 -5.90
C GLU A 74 3.94 -17.01 -4.66
N LYS A 75 3.89 -18.32 -4.41
CA LYS A 75 4.57 -18.98 -3.29
C LYS A 75 6.08 -18.75 -3.31
N ALA A 76 6.68 -18.70 -4.50
CA ALA A 76 8.09 -18.43 -4.67
C ALA A 76 8.49 -16.99 -4.30
N LEU A 77 7.59 -16.02 -4.47
CA LEU A 77 7.88 -14.59 -4.27
C LEU A 77 7.36 -14.06 -2.94
N LEU A 78 6.29 -14.66 -2.38
CA LEU A 78 5.65 -14.23 -1.14
C LEU A 78 6.63 -14.03 0.03
N PRO A 79 7.63 -14.90 0.28
CA PRO A 79 8.60 -14.69 1.36
C PRO A 79 9.50 -13.46 1.19
N LEU A 80 9.54 -12.86 -0.01
CA LEU A 80 10.37 -11.72 -0.36
C LEU A 80 9.58 -10.42 -0.43
N ILE A 81 8.24 -10.50 -0.32
CA ILE A 81 7.37 -9.33 -0.33
C ILE A 81 7.50 -8.63 1.03
N PRO A 82 7.77 -7.30 1.05
CA PRO A 82 7.88 -6.53 2.29
C PRO A 82 6.59 -6.56 3.10
N SER A 83 6.70 -6.28 4.39
CA SER A 83 5.54 -6.18 5.29
C SER A 83 4.59 -5.06 4.86
N ALA A 84 3.36 -5.08 5.38
CA ALA A 84 2.40 -4.00 5.13
C ALA A 84 2.84 -2.68 5.78
N GLU A 85 3.65 -2.72 6.85
CA GLU A 85 4.18 -1.54 7.52
C GLU A 85 5.27 -0.86 6.68
N GLU A 86 6.16 -1.65 6.08
CA GLU A 86 7.24 -1.13 5.23
C GLU A 86 6.72 -0.65 3.87
N PHE A 87 5.77 -1.40 3.29
CA PHE A 87 5.25 -1.09 1.97
C PHE A 87 3.73 -1.27 1.94
N PRO A 88 2.94 -0.24 2.26
CA PRO A 88 1.50 -0.36 2.53
C PRO A 88 0.63 -0.50 1.27
N TYR A 89 1.12 -1.15 0.22
CA TYR A 89 0.41 -1.35 -1.03
C TYR A 89 -0.15 -2.76 -1.14
N THR A 90 -1.32 -2.88 -1.77
CA THR A 90 -1.75 -4.15 -2.36
C THR A 90 -0.98 -4.35 -3.67
N ILE A 91 -0.42 -5.54 -3.88
CA ILE A 91 0.44 -5.83 -5.02
C ILE A 91 -0.21 -6.90 -5.87
N ARG A 92 -0.54 -6.56 -7.12
CA ARG A 92 -1.02 -7.50 -8.12
C ARG A 92 0.00 -7.63 -9.23
N VAL A 93 0.44 -8.85 -9.51
CA VAL A 93 1.25 -9.16 -10.67
C VAL A 93 0.45 -10.04 -11.61
N VAL A 94 0.38 -9.66 -12.88
CA VAL A 94 -0.18 -10.48 -13.95
C VAL A 94 0.95 -10.87 -14.89
N THR A 95 1.16 -12.17 -15.07
CA THR A 95 2.14 -12.67 -16.04
C THR A 95 1.44 -13.22 -17.26
N GLU A 96 1.68 -12.56 -18.39
CA GLU A 96 1.25 -13.00 -19.71
C GLU A 96 2.38 -13.79 -20.37
N ILE A 97 2.13 -15.06 -20.66
CA ILE A 97 3.07 -15.83 -21.47
C ILE A 97 2.94 -15.37 -22.92
N LEU A 98 4.07 -15.04 -23.53
CA LEU A 98 4.14 -14.61 -24.92
C LEU A 98 4.58 -15.73 -25.86
N SER A 99 5.36 -16.67 -25.34
CA SER A 99 5.88 -17.83 -26.06
C SER A 99 6.33 -18.89 -25.05
N SER A 100 6.17 -20.17 -25.39
CA SER A 100 6.46 -21.29 -24.49
C SER A 100 7.22 -22.41 -25.21
N ASN A 101 8.38 -22.79 -24.69
CA ASN A 101 9.09 -24.01 -25.08
C ASN A 101 9.82 -24.67 -23.89
N GLY A 102 9.40 -24.33 -22.66
CA GLY A 102 10.05 -24.72 -21.43
C GLY A 102 9.29 -24.08 -20.27
N SER A 103 9.83 -24.17 -19.06
CA SER A 103 9.09 -23.81 -17.85
C SER A 103 8.69 -22.32 -17.75
N THR A 104 7.46 -22.02 -18.18
CA THR A 104 6.85 -20.68 -18.12
C THR A 104 6.53 -20.24 -16.70
N SER A 105 6.26 -21.17 -15.78
CA SER A 105 6.08 -20.84 -14.36
C SER A 105 7.37 -20.29 -13.75
N MET A 106 8.53 -20.84 -14.11
CA MET A 106 9.83 -20.33 -13.67
C MET A 106 10.23 -19.03 -14.37
N ALA A 107 9.85 -18.87 -15.64
CA ALA A 107 9.93 -17.59 -16.33
C ALA A 107 9.07 -16.52 -15.65
N SER A 108 7.90 -16.90 -15.11
CA SER A 108 6.99 -16.00 -14.41
C SER A 108 7.57 -15.50 -13.09
N VAL A 109 8.22 -16.38 -12.30
CA VAL A 109 8.96 -15.95 -11.09
C VAL A 109 9.99 -14.88 -11.44
N SER A 110 10.80 -15.14 -12.47
CA SER A 110 11.90 -14.27 -12.87
C SER A 110 11.37 -12.94 -13.43
N GLY A 111 10.35 -12.97 -14.29
CA GLY A 111 9.70 -11.77 -14.82
C GLY A 111 9.00 -10.94 -13.74
N SER A 112 8.34 -11.61 -12.78
CA SER A 112 7.67 -10.94 -11.67
C SER A 112 8.66 -10.32 -10.69
N SER A 113 9.80 -10.95 -10.45
CA SER A 113 10.90 -10.34 -9.68
C SER A 113 11.40 -9.05 -10.34
N LEU A 114 11.55 -9.03 -11.68
CA LEU A 114 11.89 -7.81 -12.41
C LEU A 114 10.79 -6.75 -12.28
N ALA A 115 9.53 -7.12 -12.45
CA ALA A 115 8.39 -6.20 -12.35
C ALA A 115 8.22 -5.60 -10.95
N LEU A 116 8.49 -6.39 -9.89
CA LEU A 116 8.52 -5.93 -8.49
C LEU A 116 9.58 -4.85 -8.30
N MET A 117 10.81 -5.11 -8.77
CA MET A 117 11.91 -4.15 -8.67
C MET A 117 11.66 -2.89 -9.51
N ASP A 118 11.13 -3.05 -10.73
CA ASP A 118 10.80 -1.94 -11.63
C ASP A 118 9.69 -1.04 -11.05
N ALA A 119 8.72 -1.64 -10.33
CA ALA A 119 7.68 -0.89 -9.62
C ALA A 119 8.14 -0.17 -8.36
N GLY A 120 9.40 -0.37 -7.94
CA GLY A 120 9.94 0.18 -6.69
C GLY A 120 9.46 -0.55 -5.44
N VAL A 121 9.02 -1.81 -5.55
CA VAL A 121 8.71 -2.63 -4.38
C VAL A 121 10.02 -3.02 -3.70
N PRO A 122 10.22 -2.71 -2.40
CA PRO A 122 11.44 -3.03 -1.67
C PRO A 122 11.49 -4.52 -1.31
N ILE A 123 11.58 -5.39 -2.31
CA ILE A 123 11.79 -6.82 -2.08
C ILE A 123 13.16 -7.05 -1.48
N GLU A 124 13.27 -7.97 -0.51
CA GLU A 124 14.53 -8.18 0.21
C GLU A 124 15.66 -8.58 -0.75
N ARG A 125 15.37 -9.43 -1.74
CA ARG A 125 16.27 -9.91 -2.79
C ARG A 125 15.49 -10.32 -4.05
N PRO A 126 16.07 -10.23 -5.25
CA PRO A 126 15.48 -10.82 -6.44
C PRO A 126 15.46 -12.35 -6.36
N ALA A 127 14.45 -12.95 -6.98
CA ALA A 127 14.34 -14.39 -7.14
C ALA A 127 14.24 -14.79 -8.61
N ALA A 128 14.84 -15.94 -8.93
CA ALA A 128 14.75 -16.57 -10.23
C ALA A 128 14.28 -18.01 -10.09
N GLY A 129 13.71 -18.53 -11.18
CA GLY A 129 13.25 -19.91 -11.27
C GLY A 129 13.98 -20.70 -12.35
N ILE A 130 14.21 -21.99 -12.10
CA ILE A 130 14.73 -22.93 -13.08
C ILE A 130 13.95 -24.25 -13.02
N ALA A 131 13.81 -24.92 -14.16
CA ALA A 131 13.26 -26.27 -14.24
C ALA A 131 14.38 -27.25 -14.58
N MET A 132 14.41 -28.34 -13.84
CA MET A 132 15.34 -29.45 -14.03
C MET A 132 14.54 -30.68 -14.43
N GLY A 133 15.16 -31.55 -15.22
CA GLY A 133 14.56 -32.83 -15.61
C GLY A 133 15.42 -34.00 -15.20
N LEU A 134 14.83 -35.19 -15.31
CA LEU A 134 15.53 -36.46 -15.22
C LEU A 134 15.19 -37.29 -16.45
N VAL A 135 16.19 -37.95 -17.01
CA VAL A 135 16.00 -39.08 -17.90
C VAL A 135 16.75 -40.26 -17.29
N ARG A 136 16.09 -41.41 -17.19
CA ARG A 136 16.61 -42.65 -16.65
C ARG A 136 16.38 -43.77 -17.65
N ASP A 137 17.41 -44.57 -17.85
CA ASP A 137 17.31 -45.81 -18.59
C ASP A 137 16.82 -46.91 -17.65
N GLU A 138 15.70 -47.55 -17.98
CA GLU A 138 15.07 -48.57 -17.14
C GLU A 138 15.87 -49.89 -17.12
N GLU A 139 16.60 -50.20 -18.19
CA GLU A 139 17.33 -51.47 -18.33
C GLU A 139 18.68 -51.42 -17.61
N THR A 140 19.40 -50.31 -17.73
CA THR A 140 20.75 -50.12 -17.16
C THR A 140 20.73 -49.41 -15.81
N GLY A 141 19.66 -48.66 -15.52
CA GLY A 141 19.55 -47.82 -14.33
C GLY A 141 20.35 -46.52 -14.39
N GLU A 142 21.05 -46.25 -15.51
CA GLU A 142 21.76 -44.99 -15.71
C GLU A 142 20.80 -43.80 -15.76
N PHE A 143 21.23 -42.64 -15.26
CA PHE A 143 20.38 -41.46 -15.25
C PHE A 143 21.16 -40.20 -15.61
N LYS A 144 20.42 -39.20 -16.10
CA LYS A 144 20.95 -37.87 -16.41
C LYS A 144 19.99 -36.78 -15.95
N VAL A 145 20.53 -35.84 -15.18
CA VAL A 145 19.81 -34.63 -14.77
C VAL A 145 19.97 -33.56 -15.86
N LEU A 146 18.86 -33.05 -16.35
CA LEU A 146 18.80 -32.00 -17.36
C LEU A 146 18.58 -30.64 -16.70
N THR A 147 19.18 -29.58 -17.26
CA THR A 147 19.05 -28.20 -16.78
C THR A 147 18.30 -27.38 -17.80
N ASP A 148 17.32 -26.58 -17.36
CA ASP A 148 16.44 -25.77 -18.21
C ASP A 148 15.68 -26.58 -19.25
N ILE A 149 14.92 -27.57 -18.78
CA ILE A 149 14.22 -28.48 -19.67
C ILE A 149 13.23 -27.77 -20.61
N GLN A 150 13.21 -28.26 -21.84
CA GLN A 150 12.25 -27.91 -22.86
C GLN A 150 10.98 -28.76 -22.78
N GLY A 151 9.93 -28.34 -23.49
CA GLY A 151 8.67 -29.09 -23.55
C GLY A 151 8.82 -30.58 -23.89
N PRO A 152 9.61 -30.96 -24.92
CA PRO A 152 9.85 -32.37 -25.23
C PRO A 152 10.60 -33.11 -24.11
N GLU A 153 11.58 -32.48 -23.47
CA GLU A 153 12.36 -33.09 -22.38
C GLU A 153 11.52 -33.30 -21.12
N ASP A 154 10.56 -32.41 -20.84
CA ASP A 154 9.53 -32.60 -19.82
C ASP A 154 8.55 -33.73 -20.19
N HIS A 155 8.09 -33.77 -21.44
CA HIS A 155 7.11 -34.76 -21.89
C HIS A 155 7.65 -36.19 -21.80
N TYR A 156 8.89 -36.40 -22.29
CA TYR A 156 9.55 -37.71 -22.33
C TYR A 156 10.42 -38.01 -21.11
N GLY A 157 10.67 -37.03 -20.23
CA GLY A 157 11.46 -37.21 -19.03
C GLY A 157 10.68 -37.83 -17.87
N ASP A 158 11.42 -38.33 -16.88
CA ASP A 158 10.96 -39.08 -15.71
C ASP A 158 10.64 -38.20 -14.49
N MET A 159 11.06 -36.94 -14.53
CA MET A 159 10.86 -35.96 -13.46
C MET A 159 10.85 -34.54 -14.01
N ASP A 160 9.94 -33.70 -13.49
CA ASP A 160 9.96 -32.24 -13.62
C ASP A 160 10.17 -31.62 -12.23
N PHE A 161 11.35 -31.01 -12.05
CA PHE A 161 11.78 -30.46 -10.77
C PHE A 161 12.01 -28.96 -10.91
N LYS A 162 11.03 -28.17 -10.45
CA LYS A 162 11.06 -26.71 -10.50
C LYS A 162 11.60 -26.13 -9.20
N VAL A 163 12.59 -25.26 -9.29
CA VAL A 163 13.22 -24.60 -8.14
C VAL A 163 13.22 -23.10 -8.34
N ALA A 164 12.66 -22.39 -7.38
CA ALA A 164 12.73 -20.94 -7.31
C ALA A 164 13.45 -20.48 -6.03
N GLY A 165 14.12 -19.33 -6.11
CA GLY A 165 14.80 -18.78 -4.94
C GLY A 165 15.74 -17.62 -5.26
N THR A 166 16.44 -17.19 -4.22
CA THR A 166 17.40 -16.08 -4.26
C THR A 166 18.83 -16.63 -4.26
N LYS A 167 19.81 -15.72 -4.22
CA LYS A 167 21.22 -16.07 -3.98
C LYS A 167 21.44 -16.73 -2.60
N LYS A 168 20.60 -16.44 -1.61
CA LYS A 168 20.75 -16.96 -0.23
C LYS A 168 20.04 -18.30 0.01
N GLY A 169 19.01 -18.62 -0.75
CA GLY A 169 18.20 -19.80 -0.45
C GLY A 169 17.09 -20.06 -1.44
N ILE A 170 16.39 -21.16 -1.23
CA ILE A 170 15.23 -21.60 -2.02
C ILE A 170 13.97 -21.03 -1.38
N THR A 171 13.05 -20.54 -2.19
CA THR A 171 11.74 -20.03 -1.73
C THR A 171 10.59 -20.97 -2.09
N ALA A 172 10.71 -21.70 -3.20
CA ALA A 172 9.74 -22.72 -3.57
C ALA A 172 10.39 -23.87 -4.34
N ILE A 173 9.86 -25.08 -4.12
CA ILE A 173 10.14 -26.28 -4.92
C ILE A 173 8.79 -26.86 -5.32
N GLN A 174 8.69 -27.31 -6.56
CA GLN A 174 7.64 -28.20 -7.03
C GLN A 174 8.32 -29.37 -7.74
N VAL A 175 7.87 -30.58 -7.42
CA VAL A 175 8.38 -31.81 -8.03
C VAL A 175 7.20 -32.61 -8.54
N ASP A 176 7.29 -33.04 -9.79
CA ASP A 176 6.43 -34.06 -10.39
C ASP A 176 7.33 -35.22 -10.82
N VAL A 177 6.97 -36.44 -10.44
CA VAL A 177 7.79 -37.65 -10.66
C VAL A 177 6.91 -38.68 -11.35
N LYS A 178 7.40 -39.24 -12.45
CA LYS A 178 6.69 -40.27 -13.23
C LYS A 178 7.17 -41.69 -12.94
N ILE A 179 8.21 -41.83 -12.11
CA ILE A 179 8.82 -43.08 -11.67
C ILE A 179 8.56 -43.35 -10.19
N ASP A 180 8.75 -44.59 -9.75
CA ASP A 180 8.44 -45.04 -8.37
C ASP A 180 9.19 -44.28 -7.27
N GLY A 181 10.32 -43.63 -7.58
CA GLY A 181 11.01 -42.81 -6.60
C GLY A 181 12.31 -42.17 -7.10
N LEU A 182 12.78 -41.18 -6.33
CA LEU A 182 14.03 -40.48 -6.57
C LEU A 182 15.06 -40.89 -5.51
N SER A 183 16.26 -41.28 -5.95
CA SER A 183 17.37 -41.53 -5.03
C SER A 183 17.85 -40.20 -4.42
N LYS A 184 18.47 -40.28 -3.22
CA LYS A 184 19.10 -39.12 -2.57
C LYS A 184 20.12 -38.45 -3.49
N GLU A 185 20.85 -39.24 -4.27
CA GLU A 185 21.85 -38.77 -5.23
C GLU A 185 21.21 -37.92 -6.34
N ILE A 186 20.12 -38.38 -6.94
CA ILE A 186 19.40 -37.64 -7.99
C ILE A 186 18.92 -36.28 -7.46
N ILE A 187 18.33 -36.26 -6.26
CA ILE A 187 17.84 -35.03 -5.63
C ILE A 187 19.00 -34.05 -5.37
N GLU A 188 20.13 -34.55 -4.86
CA GLU A 188 21.30 -33.73 -4.57
C GLU A 188 21.91 -33.14 -5.86
N GLN A 189 22.03 -33.94 -6.93
CA GLN A 189 22.50 -33.47 -8.23
C GLN A 189 21.53 -32.44 -8.83
N ALA A 190 20.22 -32.68 -8.77
CA ALA A 190 19.20 -31.75 -9.26
C ALA A 190 19.24 -30.41 -8.52
N LEU A 191 19.34 -30.41 -7.19
CA LEU A 191 19.43 -29.19 -6.38
C LEU A 191 20.72 -28.42 -6.62
N LYS A 192 21.87 -29.11 -6.76
CA LYS A 192 23.15 -28.48 -7.10
C LYS A 192 23.12 -27.83 -8.48
N GLY A 193 22.60 -28.56 -9.49
CA GLY A 193 22.41 -28.06 -10.84
C GLY A 193 21.46 -26.85 -10.87
N ALA A 194 20.32 -26.97 -10.19
CA ALA A 194 19.35 -25.89 -10.07
C ALA A 194 19.94 -24.64 -9.40
N LYS A 195 20.73 -24.81 -8.33
CA LYS A 195 21.41 -23.69 -7.67
C LYS A 195 22.33 -22.95 -8.65
N ARG A 196 23.19 -23.67 -9.39
CA ARG A 196 24.11 -23.06 -10.36
C ARG A 196 23.34 -22.28 -11.43
N ALA A 197 22.38 -22.92 -12.09
CA ALA A 197 21.59 -22.29 -13.16
C ALA A 197 20.77 -21.10 -12.65
N ARG A 198 20.19 -21.20 -11.45
CA ARG A 198 19.46 -20.08 -10.83
C ARG A 198 20.35 -18.88 -10.57
N LEU A 199 21.60 -19.09 -10.13
CA LEU A 199 22.56 -18.01 -9.91
C LEU A 199 22.94 -17.33 -11.23
N GLU A 200 23.18 -18.09 -12.31
CA GLU A 200 23.45 -17.55 -13.64
C GLU A 200 22.29 -16.70 -14.17
N ILE A 201 21.04 -17.14 -13.94
CA ILE A 201 19.85 -16.36 -14.29
C ILE A 201 19.79 -15.07 -13.46
N LEU A 202 20.04 -15.13 -12.15
CA LEU A 202 20.05 -13.96 -11.27
C LEU A 202 21.13 -12.94 -11.69
N GLU A 203 22.33 -13.39 -12.02
CA GLU A 203 23.39 -12.52 -12.55
C GLU A 203 22.98 -11.84 -13.85
N THR A 204 22.24 -12.54 -14.70
CA THR A 204 21.72 -11.95 -15.94
C THR A 204 20.62 -10.94 -15.66
N MET A 205 19.72 -11.22 -14.72
CA MET A 205 18.68 -10.29 -14.27
C MET A 205 19.27 -9.02 -13.65
N GLU A 206 20.33 -9.15 -12.86
CA GLU A 206 21.02 -8.01 -12.21
C GLU A 206 21.62 -7.03 -13.21
N LYS A 207 21.98 -7.49 -14.43
CA LYS A 207 22.42 -6.60 -15.52
C LYS A 207 21.30 -5.70 -16.04
N ALA A 208 20.05 -6.13 -15.92
CA ALA A 208 18.88 -5.35 -16.32
C ALA A 208 18.42 -4.40 -15.20
N ILE A 209 18.37 -4.90 -13.96
CA ILE A 209 18.02 -4.11 -12.78
C ILE A 209 18.69 -4.72 -11.54
N SER A 210 19.58 -3.96 -10.90
CA SER A 210 20.41 -4.45 -9.78
C SER A 210 19.73 -4.28 -8.41
N ALA A 211 18.82 -3.32 -8.28
CA ALA A 211 18.06 -3.04 -7.06
C ALA A 211 16.67 -2.50 -7.43
N PRO A 212 15.67 -2.62 -6.52
CA PRO A 212 14.40 -1.93 -6.69
C PRO A 212 14.58 -0.44 -6.98
N ARG A 213 13.72 0.13 -7.83
CA ARG A 213 13.74 1.59 -8.07
C ARG A 213 13.46 2.35 -6.77
N ALA A 214 14.17 3.45 -6.57
CA ALA A 214 14.01 4.28 -5.37
C ALA A 214 12.64 4.97 -5.26
N SER A 215 11.96 5.18 -6.40
CA SER A 215 10.65 5.81 -6.46
C SER A 215 9.65 4.91 -7.16
N ILE A 216 8.44 4.83 -6.61
CA ILE A 216 7.28 4.20 -7.25
C ILE A 216 6.79 5.04 -8.44
N SER A 217 6.05 4.41 -9.36
CA SER A 217 5.43 5.08 -10.50
C SER A 217 4.62 6.33 -10.09
N PRO A 218 4.66 7.42 -10.86
CA PRO A 218 3.83 8.61 -10.61
C PRO A 218 2.34 8.33 -10.76
N TYR A 219 1.96 7.25 -11.45
CA TYR A 219 0.57 6.81 -11.63
C TYR A 219 0.11 5.85 -10.54
N ALA A 220 1.02 5.38 -9.68
CA ALA A 220 0.63 4.57 -8.54
C ALA A 220 -0.01 5.47 -7.46
N PRO A 221 -1.01 4.96 -6.72
CA PRO A 221 -1.60 5.70 -5.61
C PRO A 221 -0.49 6.11 -4.62
N LYS A 222 -0.59 7.32 -4.08
CA LYS A 222 0.27 7.77 -2.98
C LYS A 222 -0.42 7.44 -1.68
N ILE A 223 0.27 6.69 -0.84
CA ILE A 223 -0.22 6.30 0.48
C ILE A 223 0.53 7.10 1.55
N LEU A 224 -0.23 7.84 2.35
CA LEU A 224 0.26 8.50 3.56
C LEU A 224 -0.23 7.72 4.78
N THR A 225 0.63 7.56 5.76
CA THR A 225 0.34 6.87 7.01
C THR A 225 0.32 7.83 8.19
N ILE A 226 -0.60 7.62 9.11
CA ILE A 226 -0.61 8.28 10.41
C ILE A 226 -1.02 7.29 11.50
N GLN A 227 -0.28 7.30 12.61
CA GLN A 227 -0.63 6.56 13.80
C GLN A 227 -1.50 7.44 14.70
N ILE A 228 -2.68 6.94 15.05
CA ILE A 228 -3.61 7.58 15.99
C ILE A 228 -3.79 6.69 17.23
N LYS A 229 -4.24 7.27 18.34
CA LYS A 229 -4.60 6.49 19.53
C LYS A 229 -5.86 5.64 19.20
N PRO A 230 -5.90 4.34 19.55
CA PRO A 230 -7.04 3.47 19.24
C PRO A 230 -8.39 4.02 19.73
N GLU A 231 -8.39 4.70 20.87
CA GLU A 231 -9.57 5.34 21.47
C GLU A 231 -10.23 6.38 20.54
N LYS A 232 -9.45 7.01 19.65
CA LYS A 232 -9.92 8.07 18.74
C LYS A 232 -10.39 7.56 17.38
N ILE A 233 -10.29 6.26 17.12
CA ILE A 233 -10.80 5.66 15.87
C ILE A 233 -12.29 5.98 15.69
N GLY A 234 -13.06 5.92 16.78
CA GLY A 234 -14.49 6.25 16.76
C GLY A 234 -14.80 7.69 16.33
N GLU A 235 -13.95 8.66 16.68
CA GLU A 235 -14.12 10.06 16.28
C GLU A 235 -13.88 10.25 14.77
N VAL A 236 -12.85 9.58 14.23
CA VAL A 236 -12.48 9.65 12.82
C VAL A 236 -13.53 8.98 11.93
N ILE A 237 -14.07 7.83 12.34
CA ILE A 237 -15.16 7.15 11.61
C ILE A 237 -16.46 7.97 11.75
N GLY A 238 -16.77 8.41 12.97
CA GLY A 238 -18.01 9.08 13.32
C GLY A 238 -19.24 8.16 13.32
N PRO A 239 -20.41 8.68 13.73
CA PRO A 239 -21.64 7.89 13.81
C PRO A 239 -22.05 7.38 12.43
N GLY A 240 -22.03 6.05 12.26
CA GLY A 240 -22.37 5.36 11.00
C GLY A 240 -21.41 5.64 9.85
N GLY A 241 -20.15 6.01 10.12
CA GLY A 241 -19.17 6.30 9.07
C GLY A 241 -19.35 7.66 8.39
N LYS A 242 -20.22 8.55 8.90
CA LYS A 242 -20.49 9.84 8.26
C LYS A 242 -19.26 10.75 8.14
N THR A 243 -18.37 10.72 9.13
CA THR A 243 -17.18 11.59 9.12
C THR A 243 -16.19 11.11 8.07
N ILE A 244 -15.85 9.81 8.09
CA ILE A 244 -14.90 9.23 7.15
C ILE A 244 -15.41 9.34 5.71
N ASN A 245 -16.69 9.03 5.46
CA ASN A 245 -17.31 9.21 4.14
C ASN A 245 -17.30 10.67 3.71
N GLY A 246 -17.56 11.62 4.62
CA GLY A 246 -17.47 13.05 4.31
C GLY A 246 -16.06 13.54 3.96
N ILE A 247 -15.01 12.91 4.49
CA ILE A 247 -13.61 13.21 4.10
C ILE A 247 -13.33 12.61 2.72
N ILE A 248 -13.74 11.36 2.49
CA ILE A 248 -13.61 10.66 1.21
C ILE A 248 -14.30 11.45 0.09
N ASP A 249 -15.54 11.89 0.31
CA ASP A 249 -16.32 12.65 -0.69
C ASP A 249 -15.69 14.01 -1.04
N LYS A 250 -15.07 14.69 -0.06
CA LYS A 250 -14.42 16.00 -0.26
C LYS A 250 -13.05 15.92 -0.92
N THR A 251 -12.30 14.87 -0.62
CA THR A 251 -10.90 14.74 -1.02
C THR A 251 -10.71 13.79 -2.19
N GLY A 252 -11.64 12.86 -2.43
CA GLY A 252 -11.49 11.75 -3.36
C GLY A 252 -10.47 10.69 -2.91
N ALA A 253 -9.93 10.81 -1.68
CA ALA A 253 -8.97 9.85 -1.13
C ALA A 253 -9.68 8.64 -0.51
N THR A 254 -9.04 7.48 -0.53
CA THR A 254 -9.47 6.28 0.20
C THR A 254 -8.80 6.24 1.56
N ILE A 255 -9.58 5.98 2.62
CA ILE A 255 -9.08 5.93 4.00
C ILE A 255 -9.36 4.54 4.58
N ASP A 256 -8.29 3.82 4.93
CA ASP A 256 -8.34 2.51 5.58
C ASP A 256 -7.80 2.64 7.01
N ILE A 257 -8.63 2.33 8.01
CA ILE A 257 -8.26 2.40 9.43
C ILE A 257 -8.11 0.99 9.98
N GLN A 258 -6.96 0.70 10.60
CA GLN A 258 -6.73 -0.55 11.33
C GLN A 258 -7.10 -0.42 12.80
N GLU A 259 -7.43 -1.55 13.44
CA GLU A 259 -7.74 -1.64 14.87
C GLU A 259 -6.57 -1.18 15.77
N SER A 260 -5.33 -1.27 15.26
CA SER A 260 -4.13 -0.76 15.92
C SER A 260 -4.07 0.77 16.01
N GLY A 261 -4.96 1.49 15.32
CA GLY A 261 -4.90 2.94 15.17
C GLY A 261 -3.99 3.40 14.01
N LEU A 262 -3.51 2.49 13.17
CA LEU A 262 -2.79 2.86 11.96
C LEU A 262 -3.79 3.21 10.84
N VAL A 263 -3.70 4.44 10.31
CA VAL A 263 -4.57 4.95 9.25
C VAL A 263 -3.77 5.11 7.97
N TYR A 264 -4.25 4.49 6.90
CA TYR A 264 -3.71 4.63 5.55
C TYR A 264 -4.63 5.54 4.73
N ILE A 265 -4.04 6.55 4.11
CA ILE A 265 -4.73 7.52 3.27
C ILE A 265 -4.13 7.42 1.88
N SER A 266 -4.92 6.96 0.92
CA SER A 266 -4.49 6.67 -0.45
C SER A 266 -5.18 7.61 -1.44
N SER A 267 -4.43 8.22 -2.37
CA SER A 267 -5.00 8.97 -3.49
C SER A 267 -4.09 8.94 -4.72
N GLU A 268 -4.64 9.09 -5.92
CA GLU A 268 -3.85 9.29 -7.16
C GLU A 268 -3.06 10.60 -7.13
N LYS A 269 -3.58 11.63 -6.44
CA LYS A 269 -2.94 12.94 -6.30
C LYS A 269 -2.40 13.13 -4.89
N GLU A 270 -1.14 13.51 -4.80
CA GLU A 270 -0.48 13.76 -3.51
C GLU A 270 -1.15 14.88 -2.70
N GLU A 271 -1.67 15.91 -3.38
CA GLU A 271 -2.39 17.03 -2.75
C GLU A 271 -3.67 16.56 -2.05
N ASP A 272 -4.40 15.63 -2.66
CA ASP A 272 -5.65 15.09 -2.12
C ASP A 272 -5.39 14.22 -0.89
N ALA A 273 -4.35 13.38 -0.95
CA ALA A 273 -3.91 12.61 0.21
C ALA A 273 -3.46 13.51 1.37
N LYS A 274 -2.73 14.61 1.10
CA LYS A 274 -2.31 15.57 2.13
C LYS A 274 -3.50 16.28 2.77
N ARG A 275 -4.49 16.70 1.98
CA ARG A 275 -5.72 17.32 2.51
C ARG A 275 -6.48 16.34 3.42
N ALA A 276 -6.64 15.09 3.00
CA ALA A 276 -7.27 14.06 3.83
C ALA A 276 -6.49 13.81 5.13
N LEU A 277 -5.15 13.80 5.06
CA LEU A 277 -4.29 13.68 6.23
C LEU A 277 -4.47 14.84 7.21
N GLU A 278 -4.58 16.08 6.73
CA GLU A 278 -4.87 17.24 7.57
C GLU A 278 -6.22 17.13 8.27
N PHE A 279 -7.28 16.72 7.55
CA PHE A 279 -8.59 16.49 8.18
C PHE A 279 -8.53 15.45 9.29
N VAL A 280 -7.84 14.32 9.07
CA VAL A 280 -7.68 13.28 10.10
C VAL A 280 -6.87 13.82 11.29
N LYS A 281 -5.80 14.58 11.04
CA LYS A 281 -5.01 15.23 12.10
C LYS A 281 -5.86 16.19 12.92
N ASP A 282 -6.67 17.04 12.30
CA ASP A 282 -7.48 18.04 12.98
C ASP A 282 -8.54 17.42 13.89
N ILE A 283 -9.13 16.28 13.49
CA ILE A 283 -10.08 15.53 14.32
C ILE A 283 -9.36 14.96 15.55
N VAL A 284 -8.21 14.31 15.32
CA VAL A 284 -7.48 13.57 16.36
C VAL A 284 -6.66 14.50 17.25
N LYS A 285 -6.38 15.74 16.83
CA LYS A 285 -5.56 16.70 17.56
C LYS A 285 -6.11 16.90 18.98
N GLU A 286 -5.29 16.56 19.97
CA GLU A 286 -5.53 16.90 21.36
C GLU A 286 -5.27 18.39 21.54
N ILE A 287 -6.15 19.05 22.29
CA ILE A 287 -6.01 20.47 22.58
C ILE A 287 -5.22 20.56 23.88
N ASP A 288 -4.05 21.18 23.84
CA ASP A 288 -3.24 21.37 25.04
C ASP A 288 -3.51 22.75 25.67
N PRO A 289 -3.55 22.84 27.02
CA PRO A 289 -3.62 24.13 27.71
C PRO A 289 -2.45 25.03 27.29
N GLY A 290 -2.77 26.24 26.85
CA GLY A 290 -1.79 27.23 26.41
C GLY A 290 -1.67 27.42 24.90
N GLU A 291 -2.22 26.52 24.09
CA GLU A 291 -2.24 26.66 22.63
C GLU A 291 -3.20 27.77 22.16
N ILE A 292 -2.89 28.33 20.99
CA ILE A 292 -3.65 29.42 20.36
C ILE A 292 -4.31 28.89 19.09
N TYR A 293 -5.63 29.04 19.00
CA TYR A 293 -6.44 28.61 17.87
C TYR A 293 -7.16 29.79 17.21
N GLU A 294 -7.44 29.68 15.92
CA GLU A 294 -8.42 30.53 15.23
C GLU A 294 -9.71 29.73 15.11
N GLY A 295 -10.80 30.25 15.66
CA GLY A 295 -12.09 29.57 15.68
C GLY A 295 -13.25 30.49 15.34
N GLU A 296 -14.37 29.88 14.96
CA GLU A 296 -15.60 30.60 14.60
C GLU A 296 -16.61 30.51 15.74
N VAL A 297 -17.25 31.64 16.07
CA VAL A 297 -18.31 31.68 17.10
C VAL A 297 -19.57 30.99 16.56
N LYS A 298 -19.90 29.81 17.08
CA LYS A 298 -21.12 29.07 16.68
C LYS A 298 -22.35 29.48 17.46
N ARG A 299 -22.20 29.75 18.76
CA ARG A 299 -23.31 30.14 19.64
C ARG A 299 -22.86 31.16 20.68
N ILE A 300 -23.78 32.03 21.07
CA ILE A 300 -23.61 32.98 22.17
C ILE A 300 -24.70 32.70 23.20
N LEU A 301 -24.32 32.70 24.48
CA LEU A 301 -25.21 32.67 25.63
C LEU A 301 -24.87 33.83 26.56
N ASP A 302 -25.75 34.13 27.52
CA ASP A 302 -25.59 35.27 28.43
C ASP A 302 -24.28 35.24 29.24
N PHE A 303 -23.74 34.04 29.48
CA PHE A 303 -22.53 33.84 30.29
C PHE A 303 -21.26 33.60 29.46
N GLY A 304 -21.34 33.49 28.14
CA GLY A 304 -20.17 33.24 27.30
C GLY A 304 -20.46 32.92 25.84
N ALA A 305 -19.40 32.81 25.04
CA ALA A 305 -19.46 32.45 23.63
C ALA A 305 -18.82 31.08 23.39
N PHE A 306 -19.48 30.22 22.62
CA PHE A 306 -18.92 28.94 22.16
C PHE A 306 -18.24 29.15 20.82
N VAL A 307 -16.95 28.82 20.78
CA VAL A 307 -16.10 28.96 19.61
C VAL A 307 -15.66 27.56 19.17
N GLU A 308 -15.93 27.21 17.92
CA GLU A 308 -15.41 25.98 17.31
C GLU A 308 -13.96 26.23 16.90
N ILE A 309 -13.03 25.55 17.57
CA ILE A 309 -11.57 25.70 17.37
C ILE A 309 -10.97 24.58 16.53
N LEU A 310 -11.59 23.39 16.57
CA LEU A 310 -11.30 22.24 15.72
C LEU A 310 -12.63 21.60 15.33
N PRO A 311 -12.70 20.83 14.23
CA PRO A 311 -13.94 20.20 13.79
C PRO A 311 -14.58 19.40 14.94
N ARG A 312 -15.80 19.77 15.33
CA ARG A 312 -16.57 19.15 16.44
C ARG A 312 -16.02 19.40 17.86
N LYS A 313 -15.02 20.25 18.04
CA LYS A 313 -14.52 20.66 19.36
C LYS A 313 -14.84 22.13 19.60
N GLU A 314 -15.83 22.36 20.45
CA GLU A 314 -16.22 23.69 20.91
C GLU A 314 -15.55 23.99 22.25
N GLY A 315 -15.03 25.21 22.39
CA GLY A 315 -14.60 25.75 23.66
C GLY A 315 -15.44 26.96 24.09
N LEU A 316 -15.58 27.14 25.40
CA LEU A 316 -16.35 28.24 25.99
C LEU A 316 -15.42 29.39 26.36
N ILE A 317 -15.70 30.59 25.86
CA ILE A 317 -15.13 31.82 26.38
C ILE A 317 -16.11 32.39 27.41
N HIS A 318 -15.74 32.32 28.69
CA HIS A 318 -16.52 32.96 29.76
C HIS A 318 -16.53 34.49 29.60
N ILE A 319 -17.61 35.17 30.00
CA ILE A 319 -17.75 36.64 29.89
C ILE A 319 -16.56 37.43 30.48
N SER A 320 -15.93 36.90 31.53
CA SER A 320 -14.74 37.49 32.16
C SER A 320 -13.47 37.42 31.31
N HIS A 321 -13.39 36.48 30.36
CA HIS A 321 -12.23 36.25 29.50
C HIS A 321 -12.42 36.80 28.07
N LEU A 322 -13.57 37.46 27.80
CA LEU A 322 -13.85 38.14 26.52
C LEU A 322 -13.13 39.49 26.40
N SER A 323 -12.93 40.21 27.51
CA SER A 323 -12.29 41.52 27.51
C SER A 323 -11.75 41.89 28.89
N PRO A 324 -10.62 42.62 29.00
CA PRO A 324 -10.12 43.16 30.27
C PRO A 324 -11.01 44.27 30.86
N ARG A 325 -12.06 44.72 30.16
CA ARG A 325 -13.06 45.69 30.66
C ARG A 325 -14.35 44.94 30.98
N ARG A 326 -15.07 45.38 32.03
CA ARG A 326 -16.35 44.78 32.43
C ARG A 326 -17.37 44.94 31.30
N VAL A 327 -17.71 43.82 30.66
CA VAL A 327 -18.69 43.75 29.57
C VAL A 327 -20.05 43.40 30.17
N ARG A 328 -21.13 44.06 29.72
CA ARG A 328 -22.49 43.76 30.18
C ARG A 328 -23.17 42.67 29.35
N LYS A 329 -22.83 42.56 28.06
CA LYS A 329 -23.34 41.51 27.16
C LYS A 329 -22.23 40.94 26.29
N VAL A 330 -22.25 39.63 26.06
CA VAL A 330 -21.27 38.94 25.20
C VAL A 330 -21.35 39.43 23.75
N GLU A 331 -22.57 39.77 23.30
CA GLU A 331 -22.91 40.32 21.99
C GLU A 331 -22.18 41.63 21.66
N ASP A 332 -21.72 42.37 22.69
CA ASP A 332 -21.00 43.64 22.50
C ASP A 332 -19.56 43.42 21.99
N VAL A 333 -19.04 42.19 22.08
CA VAL A 333 -17.63 41.87 21.81
C VAL A 333 -17.45 40.91 20.65
N VAL A 334 -18.34 39.93 20.52
CA VAL A 334 -18.30 38.91 19.46
C VAL A 334 -19.69 38.64 18.92
N GLY A 335 -19.81 38.51 17.60
CA GLY A 335 -21.03 38.09 16.91
C GLY A 335 -21.00 36.60 16.55
N ILE A 336 -22.17 36.02 16.30
CA ILE A 336 -22.28 34.67 15.72
C ILE A 336 -21.66 34.70 14.32
N GLY A 337 -20.73 33.79 14.05
CA GLY A 337 -19.97 33.72 12.79
C GLY A 337 -18.64 34.49 12.79
N ASP A 338 -18.30 35.21 13.86
CA ASP A 338 -17.02 35.92 13.94
C ASP A 338 -15.84 34.93 14.07
N LYS A 339 -14.78 35.18 13.30
CA LYS A 339 -13.49 34.48 13.43
C LYS A 339 -12.64 35.18 14.49
N VAL A 340 -12.33 34.47 15.58
CA VAL A 340 -11.60 35.01 16.73
C VAL A 340 -10.38 34.15 17.08
N ARG A 341 -9.30 34.79 17.54
CA ARG A 341 -8.11 34.11 18.07
C ARG A 341 -8.28 33.86 19.56
N VAL A 342 -8.17 32.61 19.97
CA VAL A 342 -8.46 32.15 21.33
C VAL A 342 -7.32 31.31 21.88
N LYS A 343 -6.98 31.51 23.16
CA LYS A 343 -6.01 30.70 23.91
C LYS A 343 -6.76 29.70 24.78
N VAL A 344 -6.30 28.47 24.82
CA VAL A 344 -6.79 27.46 25.77
C VAL A 344 -6.24 27.78 27.15
N ILE A 345 -7.11 28.00 28.13
CA ILE A 345 -6.74 28.29 29.52
C ILE A 345 -6.58 26.98 30.28
N SER A 346 -7.62 26.15 30.24
CA SER A 346 -7.70 24.89 30.96
C SER A 346 -8.70 23.96 30.30
N ILE A 347 -8.56 22.67 30.58
CA ILE A 347 -9.56 21.65 30.25
C ILE A 347 -10.06 21.09 31.57
N ASP A 348 -11.37 21.16 31.77
CA ASP A 348 -11.99 20.76 33.02
C ASP A 348 -12.10 19.23 33.11
N GLU A 349 -12.35 18.65 34.28
CA GLU A 349 -12.44 17.19 34.50
C GLU A 349 -13.50 16.49 33.63
N GLN A 350 -14.46 17.24 33.08
CA GLN A 350 -15.49 16.77 32.16
C GLN A 350 -15.13 16.97 30.67
N GLY A 351 -13.88 17.31 30.37
CA GLY A 351 -13.40 17.55 28.99
C GLY A 351 -13.86 18.87 28.37
N ARG A 352 -14.39 19.81 29.17
CA ARG A 352 -14.83 21.13 28.69
C ARG A 352 -13.64 22.06 28.54
N ILE A 353 -13.51 22.68 27.37
CA ILE A 353 -12.37 23.52 27.01
C ILE A 353 -12.69 24.98 27.35
N ASN A 354 -11.94 25.55 28.30
CA ASN A 354 -12.05 26.96 28.66
C ASN A 354 -11.10 27.81 27.83
N LEU A 355 -11.65 28.79 27.14
CA LEU A 355 -10.94 29.65 26.20
C LEU A 355 -10.86 31.09 26.71
N SER A 356 -9.78 31.78 26.34
CA SER A 356 -9.57 33.22 26.53
C SER A 356 -9.38 33.89 25.18
N LEU A 357 -9.93 35.09 24.99
CA LEU A 357 -9.74 35.83 23.76
C LEU A 357 -8.35 36.48 23.75
N ILE A 358 -7.51 36.15 22.75
CA ILE A 358 -6.22 36.81 22.58
C ILE A 358 -6.44 38.07 21.75
N LYS A 359 -6.48 39.21 22.43
CA LYS A 359 -6.41 40.51 21.77
C LYS A 359 -5.04 40.68 21.11
N ASN A 360 -4.99 40.62 19.79
CA ASN A 360 -3.95 41.32 19.02
C ASN A 360 -4.45 42.70 18.60
N LEU A 361 -3.57 43.69 18.75
CA LEU A 361 -3.72 45.11 18.48
C LEU A 361 -4.04 45.37 16.99
N SER A 362 -5.32 45.41 16.63
CA SER A 362 -5.71 45.99 15.34
C SER A 362 -7.09 46.65 15.39
N ARG A 363 -7.26 47.57 16.34
CA ARG A 363 -8.23 48.68 16.26
C ARG A 363 -7.60 49.93 16.88
N ASP A 364 -6.50 50.41 16.28
CA ASP A 364 -5.92 51.73 16.57
C ASP A 364 -5.84 52.63 15.33
N ILE A 365 -6.70 52.38 14.33
CA ILE A 365 -6.88 53.27 13.18
C ILE A 365 -8.37 53.50 12.98
N ARG A 366 -8.92 54.47 13.73
CA ARG A 366 -9.98 55.42 13.35
C ARG A 366 -10.55 56.06 14.61
N ASN A 367 -9.92 57.15 15.04
CA ASN A 367 -10.56 58.46 15.28
C ASN A 367 -9.66 59.34 16.16
N LYS A 368 -8.78 60.12 15.51
CA LYS A 368 -8.22 61.34 16.11
C LYS A 368 -9.34 62.39 16.26
N PRO A 369 -9.47 63.09 17.39
CA PRO A 369 -10.27 64.31 17.47
C PRO A 369 -9.57 65.42 16.69
N GLY A 370 -10.25 65.96 15.68
CA GLY A 370 -9.78 67.08 14.87
C GLY A 370 -9.73 68.39 15.66
N GLU A 371 -8.69 69.16 15.36
CA GLU A 371 -8.27 70.40 16.00
C GLU A 371 -9.32 71.52 16.02
N LYS A 372 -9.27 72.30 17.10
CA LYS A 372 -9.87 73.62 17.21
C LYS A 372 -9.35 74.54 16.10
N ARG A 373 -10.22 74.96 15.18
CA ARG A 373 -10.00 76.15 14.35
C ARG A 373 -9.99 77.40 15.23
N LYS A 374 -8.84 78.06 15.35
CA LYS A 374 -8.76 79.46 15.77
C LYS A 374 -9.21 80.36 14.60
N ARG A 375 -10.10 81.30 14.91
CA ARG A 375 -10.39 82.49 14.10
C ARG A 375 -9.15 83.38 14.06
N PHE A 376 -8.77 83.86 12.89
CA PHE A 376 -8.66 85.28 12.53
C PHE A 376 -8.70 85.41 11.01
#